data_AF-A0ABD3G9C5-F1
#
_entry.id   AF-A0ABD3G9C5-F1
#
_cell.length_a   1.000
_cell.length_b   1.000
_cell.length_c   1.000
_cell.angle_alpha   90.00
_cell.angle_beta   90.00
_cell.angle_gamma   90.00
#
_symmetry.space_group_name_H-M   'P 1'
#
loop_
_entity.id
_entity.type
_entity.pdbx_description
1 polymer ?
#
loop_
_entity_poly.entity_id
_entity_poly.type
_entity_poly.pdbx_seq_one_letter_code
_entity_poly.pdbx_strand_id
1 'polypeptide(L)'
;MDGSTPTFSQSDGTDVSETHINHKMSSIRGVFIDLSGTLHVEDAVLPGCAAALTKLLSRQDIGVRFVTNTTTKSRRELIQHLHDIGLKNIKAEHVLTSGGIARSVLEQRNLHPLLLVNPSLEEEFDGLDRSNPNAVVVGLAPDHFHYDKLNEAFRVLLNGGSLIALHEARYFAGKNGLNIGPGAFVKALEFSAGVQATVIGQHEDSCFKTRSVLFAENPHRHFTGKR
;
A
#
# COMPACT_ATOMS: atom_id res chain seq x y z
N MET A 1 -76.39 6.19 -1.66
CA MET A 1 -75.36 5.28 -1.12
C MET A 1 -74.85 4.50 -2.31
N ASP A 2 -73.60 4.55 -2.75
CA ASP A 2 -72.36 5.16 -2.29
C ASP A 2 -71.49 5.21 -3.56
N GLY A 3 -70.93 6.38 -3.85
CA GLY A 3 -69.87 6.53 -4.84
C GLY A 3 -68.61 6.96 -4.12
N SER A 4 -67.54 6.18 -4.21
CA SER A 4 -66.18 6.61 -3.93
C SER A 4 -65.16 5.57 -4.39
N THR A 5 -64.60 5.76 -5.59
CA THR A 5 -63.32 5.15 -5.98
C THR A 5 -62.19 5.96 -5.34
N PRO A 6 -61.29 5.35 -4.53
CA PRO A 6 -60.17 6.07 -3.96
C PRO A 6 -59.07 6.26 -5.02
N THR A 7 -58.75 7.52 -5.30
CA THR A 7 -57.51 7.95 -5.95
C THR A 7 -56.31 7.64 -5.06
N PHE A 8 -55.39 6.79 -5.51
CA PHE A 8 -54.07 6.67 -4.92
C PHE A 8 -53.21 7.86 -5.37
N SER A 9 -52.95 8.78 -4.44
CA SER A 9 -51.91 9.79 -4.59
C SER A 9 -50.54 9.10 -4.65
N GLN A 10 -49.78 9.33 -5.73
CA GLN A 10 -48.34 9.06 -5.72
C GLN A 10 -47.71 9.99 -4.67
N SER A 11 -47.26 9.43 -3.56
CA SER A 11 -46.34 10.12 -2.66
C SER A 11 -44.96 10.05 -3.27
N ASP A 12 -44.35 11.22 -3.54
CA ASP A 12 -42.94 11.38 -3.89
C ASP A 12 -42.07 10.75 -2.80
N GLY A 13 -41.69 9.49 -2.99
CA GLY A 13 -40.66 8.82 -2.21
C GLY A 13 -39.29 9.22 -2.73
N THR A 14 -38.90 10.48 -2.53
CA THR A 14 -37.50 10.87 -2.76
C THR A 14 -36.61 10.16 -1.75
N ASP A 15 -35.80 9.29 -2.33
CA ASP A 15 -34.72 8.49 -1.82
C ASP A 15 -33.91 9.11 -0.65
N VAL A 16 -34.28 8.71 0.57
CA VAL A 16 -33.54 9.06 1.79
C VAL A 16 -32.18 8.34 1.85
N SER A 17 -31.97 7.29 1.04
CA SER A 17 -30.72 6.51 1.01
C SER A 17 -29.66 7.13 0.10
N GLU A 18 -30.05 7.66 -1.07
CA GLU A 18 -29.16 8.42 -1.96
C GLU A 18 -28.68 9.74 -1.32
N THR A 19 -29.57 10.41 -0.59
CA THR A 19 -29.26 11.72 0.02
C THR A 19 -28.19 11.60 1.13
N HIS A 20 -28.20 10.53 1.92
CA HIS A 20 -27.20 10.29 2.96
C HIS A 20 -25.84 9.85 2.39
N ILE A 21 -25.82 9.08 1.29
CA ILE A 21 -24.57 8.72 0.59
C ILE A 21 -23.94 9.96 -0.05
N ASN A 22 -24.76 10.81 -0.68
CA ASN A 22 -24.31 12.07 -1.29
C ASN A 22 -23.77 13.07 -0.25
N HIS A 23 -24.38 13.16 0.94
CA HIS A 23 -23.89 14.03 2.03
C HIS A 23 -22.59 13.52 2.68
N LYS A 24 -22.34 12.20 2.66
CA LYS A 24 -21.10 11.61 3.17
C LYS A 24 -19.96 11.73 2.15
N MET A 25 -20.26 11.60 0.85
CA MET A 25 -19.29 11.78 -0.24
C MET A 25 -18.82 13.23 -0.43
N SER A 26 -19.65 14.24 -0.11
CA SER A 26 -19.28 15.65 -0.21
C SER A 26 -18.21 16.10 0.81
N SER A 27 -17.91 15.27 1.81
CA SER A 27 -16.87 15.51 2.82
C SER A 27 -15.51 14.86 2.50
N ILE A 28 -15.45 14.02 1.45
CA ILE A 28 -14.24 13.26 1.10
C ILE A 28 -13.25 14.20 0.41
N ARG A 29 -12.15 14.50 1.11
CA ARG A 29 -11.05 15.32 0.57
C ARG A 29 -9.90 14.50 -0.02
N GLY A 30 -9.96 13.17 0.11
CA GLY A 30 -8.95 12.31 -0.49
C GLY A 30 -9.29 10.83 -0.46
N VAL A 31 -8.68 10.08 -1.37
CA VAL A 31 -8.90 8.65 -1.55
C VAL A 31 -7.57 7.91 -1.72
N PHE A 32 -7.48 6.75 -1.07
CA PHE A 32 -6.43 5.76 -1.29
C PHE A 32 -6.99 4.64 -2.14
N ILE A 33 -6.35 4.37 -3.27
CA ILE A 33 -6.81 3.39 -4.26
C ILE A 33 -5.80 2.26 -4.32
N ASP A 34 -6.24 1.04 -4.01
CA ASP A 34 -5.43 -0.15 -4.26
C ASP A 34 -5.25 -0.37 -5.77
N LEU A 35 -4.14 -0.99 -6.17
CA LEU A 35 -3.79 -1.20 -7.58
C LEU A 35 -4.22 -2.59 -8.06
N SER A 36 -3.58 -3.63 -7.54
CA SER A 36 -3.80 -5.02 -7.95
C SER A 36 -5.14 -5.53 -7.41
N GLY A 37 -5.95 -6.16 -8.26
CA GLY A 37 -7.30 -6.62 -7.91
C GLY A 37 -8.37 -5.52 -7.86
N THR A 38 -7.96 -4.23 -7.95
CA THR A 38 -8.86 -3.07 -7.91
C THR A 38 -8.89 -2.32 -9.24
N LEU A 39 -7.73 -2.04 -9.84
CA LEU A 39 -7.63 -1.40 -11.16
C LEU A 39 -7.24 -2.40 -12.26
N HIS A 40 -6.45 -3.41 -11.92
CA HIS A 40 -5.98 -4.42 -12.86
C HIS A 40 -5.80 -5.78 -12.17
N VAL A 41 -5.86 -6.86 -12.93
CA VAL A 41 -5.43 -8.20 -12.53
C VAL A 41 -4.33 -8.61 -13.49
N GLU A 42 -3.13 -8.84 -12.96
CA GLU A 42 -1.92 -9.08 -13.77
C GLU A 42 -1.74 -7.98 -14.83
N ASP A 43 -1.85 -8.34 -16.10
CA ASP A 43 -1.65 -7.45 -17.26
C ASP A 43 -2.96 -6.85 -17.80
N ALA A 44 -4.10 -7.21 -17.20
CA ALA A 44 -5.43 -6.79 -17.66
C ALA A 44 -6.03 -5.71 -16.77
N VAL A 45 -6.28 -4.53 -17.34
CA VAL A 45 -7.06 -3.47 -16.68
C VAL A 45 -8.52 -3.90 -16.58
N LEU A 46 -9.12 -3.72 -15.39
CA LEU A 46 -10.52 -4.07 -15.16
C LEU A 46 -11.46 -3.14 -15.97
N PRO A 47 -12.58 -3.67 -16.51
CA PRO A 47 -13.49 -2.90 -17.36
C PRO A 47 -13.97 -1.60 -16.70
N GLY A 48 -13.87 -0.48 -17.41
CA GLY A 48 -14.29 0.83 -16.94
C GLY A 48 -13.31 1.54 -15.98
N CYS A 49 -12.30 0.85 -15.42
CA CYS A 49 -11.38 1.45 -14.45
C CYS A 49 -10.55 2.60 -15.03
N ALA A 50 -10.06 2.49 -16.27
CA ALA A 50 -9.28 3.57 -16.90
C ALA A 50 -10.09 4.87 -17.07
N ALA A 51 -11.37 4.76 -17.46
CA ALA A 51 -12.27 5.90 -17.62
C ALA A 51 -12.63 6.51 -16.26
N ALA A 52 -12.99 5.67 -15.28
CA ALA A 52 -13.29 6.10 -13.92
C ALA A 52 -12.08 6.81 -13.28
N LEU A 53 -10.88 6.27 -13.48
CA LEU A 53 -9.65 6.84 -12.96
C LEU A 53 -9.35 8.21 -13.56
N THR A 54 -9.49 8.34 -14.88
CA THR A 54 -9.31 9.63 -15.57
C THR A 54 -10.26 10.68 -15.02
N LYS A 55 -11.54 10.32 -14.83
CA LYS A 55 -12.53 11.22 -14.23
C LYS A 55 -12.15 11.61 -12.80
N LEU A 56 -11.71 10.66 -11.98
CA LEU A 56 -11.31 10.91 -10.60
C LEU A 56 -10.09 11.81 -10.50
N LEU A 57 -9.04 11.55 -11.29
CA LEU A 57 -7.82 12.35 -11.32
C LEU A 57 -8.04 13.77 -11.88
N SER A 58 -9.15 14.03 -12.57
CA SER A 58 -9.52 15.38 -13.04
C SER A 58 -10.10 16.27 -11.94
N ARG A 59 -10.49 15.70 -10.79
CA ARG A 59 -11.06 16.43 -9.65
C ARG A 59 -9.96 17.16 -8.89
N GLN A 60 -10.11 18.46 -8.66
CA GLN A 60 -9.14 19.26 -7.90
C GLN A 60 -9.41 19.27 -6.39
N ASP A 61 -10.63 18.89 -5.98
CA ASP A 61 -11.10 18.89 -4.60
C ASP A 61 -10.86 17.55 -3.87
N ILE A 62 -10.36 16.54 -4.58
CA ILE A 62 -10.07 15.21 -4.04
C ILE A 62 -8.60 14.87 -4.30
N GLY A 63 -7.80 14.74 -3.25
CA GLY A 63 -6.45 14.22 -3.37
C GLY A 63 -6.44 12.71 -3.59
N VAL A 64 -5.67 12.23 -4.57
CA VAL A 64 -5.59 10.80 -4.90
C VAL A 64 -4.20 10.26 -4.58
N ARG A 65 -4.16 9.12 -3.90
CA ARG A 65 -2.96 8.29 -3.75
C ARG A 65 -3.28 6.86 -4.11
N PHE A 66 -2.36 6.23 -4.83
CA PHE A 66 -2.40 4.80 -5.08
C PHE A 66 -1.58 4.11 -4.02
N VAL A 67 -2.09 3.01 -3.49
CA VAL A 67 -1.41 2.21 -2.49
C VAL A 67 -1.25 0.81 -3.04
N THR A 68 -0.12 0.18 -2.80
CA THR A 68 0.05 -1.23 -3.13
C THR A 68 0.93 -1.92 -2.12
N ASN A 69 0.55 -3.16 -1.82
CA ASN A 69 1.31 -4.06 -0.98
C ASN A 69 2.29 -4.93 -1.78
N THR A 70 2.59 -4.55 -3.03
CA THR A 70 3.58 -5.25 -3.86
C THR A 70 4.91 -5.27 -3.13
N THR A 71 5.47 -6.48 -2.97
CA THR A 71 6.76 -6.70 -2.31
C THR A 71 7.83 -7.27 -3.25
N THR A 72 7.57 -7.22 -4.56
CA THR A 72 8.41 -7.85 -5.59
C THR A 72 8.81 -6.92 -6.73
N LYS A 73 8.21 -5.73 -6.84
CA LYS A 73 8.54 -4.72 -7.86
C LYS A 73 8.83 -3.40 -7.18
N SER A 74 9.81 -2.67 -7.68
CA SER A 74 10.01 -1.28 -7.26
C SER A 74 8.87 -0.37 -7.75
N ARG A 75 8.79 0.83 -7.19
CA ARG A 75 7.89 1.88 -7.69
C ARG A 75 8.13 2.19 -9.17
N ARG A 76 9.38 2.23 -9.62
CA ARG A 76 9.74 2.51 -11.01
C ARG A 76 9.21 1.41 -11.94
N GLU A 77 9.48 0.15 -11.60
CA GLU A 77 9.00 -1.00 -12.36
C GLU A 77 7.47 -1.09 -12.37
N LEU A 78 6.83 -0.81 -11.23
CA LEU A 78 5.38 -0.78 -11.11
C LEU A 78 4.77 0.30 -12.00
N ILE A 79 5.33 1.52 -12.00
CA ILE A 79 4.84 2.60 -12.85
C ILE A 79 4.97 2.24 -14.32
N GLN A 80 6.13 1.69 -14.71
CA GLN A 80 6.33 1.25 -16.09
C GLN A 80 5.27 0.20 -16.49
N HIS A 81 5.07 -0.81 -15.65
CA HIS A 81 4.03 -1.82 -15.83
C HIS A 81 2.63 -1.22 -16.01
N LEU A 82 2.24 -0.31 -15.12
CA LEU A 82 0.92 0.36 -15.18
C LEU A 82 0.76 1.15 -16.48
N HIS A 83 1.81 1.80 -16.96
CA HIS A 83 1.79 2.54 -18.22
C HIS A 83 1.65 1.62 -19.44
N ASP A 84 2.34 0.47 -19.40
CA ASP A 84 2.31 -0.53 -20.48
C ASP A 84 0.92 -1.13 -20.63
N ILE A 85 0.18 -1.33 -19.53
CA ILE A 85 -1.22 -1.82 -19.56
C ILE A 85 -2.26 -0.71 -19.78
N GLY A 86 -1.83 0.54 -20.02
CA GLY A 86 -2.70 1.65 -20.43
C GLY A 86 -3.12 2.63 -19.33
N LEU A 87 -2.65 2.49 -18.09
CA LEU A 87 -2.91 3.40 -16.96
C LEU A 87 -1.89 4.56 -16.90
N LYS A 88 -1.69 5.25 -18.03
CA LYS A 88 -0.63 6.26 -18.24
C LYS A 88 -0.77 7.53 -17.39
N ASN A 89 -1.94 7.77 -16.81
CA ASN A 89 -2.23 8.93 -15.96
C ASN A 89 -1.75 8.75 -14.50
N ILE A 90 -1.30 7.55 -14.12
CA ILE A 90 -0.71 7.29 -12.80
C ILE A 90 0.75 7.77 -12.79
N LYS A 91 1.05 8.73 -11.90
CA LYS A 91 2.41 9.25 -11.70
C LYS A 91 3.07 8.60 -10.49
N ALA A 92 4.39 8.44 -10.56
CA ALA A 92 5.19 7.84 -9.48
C ALA A 92 4.99 8.55 -8.13
N GLU A 93 4.89 9.88 -8.12
CA GLU A 93 4.68 10.69 -6.90
C GLU A 93 3.34 10.39 -6.19
N HIS A 94 2.37 9.80 -6.89
CA HIS A 94 1.08 9.44 -6.34
C HIS A 94 1.03 8.01 -5.80
N VAL A 95 2.07 7.19 -6.05
CA VAL A 95 2.10 5.78 -5.66
C VAL A 95 2.89 5.59 -4.37
N LEU A 96 2.23 4.99 -3.39
CA LEU A 96 2.80 4.55 -2.12
C LEU A 96 2.96 3.02 -2.16
N THR A 97 4.20 2.57 -2.30
CA THR A 97 4.60 1.17 -2.20
C THR A 97 4.93 0.81 -0.75
N SER A 98 4.79 -0.46 -0.36
CA SER A 98 5.23 -0.91 0.98
C SER A 98 6.71 -0.61 1.25
N GLY A 99 7.59 -0.78 0.26
CA GLY A 99 9.00 -0.45 0.41
C GLY A 99 9.22 1.06 0.62
N GLY A 100 8.50 1.91 -0.11
CA GLY A 100 8.56 3.36 0.05
C GLY A 100 8.08 3.83 1.41
N ILE A 101 7.02 3.20 1.95
CA ILE A 101 6.56 3.49 3.32
C ILE A 101 7.59 3.01 4.33
N ALA A 102 8.16 1.81 4.16
CA ALA A 102 9.22 1.30 5.04
C ALA A 102 10.46 2.20 5.01
N ARG A 103 10.87 2.68 3.84
CA ARG A 103 11.94 3.68 3.68
C ARG A 103 11.68 4.93 4.52
N SER A 104 10.48 5.50 4.43
CA SER A 104 10.13 6.67 5.25
C SER A 104 10.19 6.38 6.75
N VAL A 105 9.77 5.19 7.20
CA VAL A 105 9.89 4.79 8.60
C VAL A 105 11.36 4.69 9.03
N LEU A 106 12.22 4.14 8.18
CA LEU A 106 13.67 4.04 8.44
C LEU A 106 14.31 5.43 8.57
N GLU A 107 14.00 6.34 7.64
CA GLU A 107 14.51 7.72 7.66
C GLU A 107 14.04 8.49 8.90
N GLN A 108 12.74 8.44 9.21
CA GLN A 108 12.16 9.12 10.37
C GLN A 108 12.75 8.65 11.71
N ARG A 109 13.16 7.38 11.79
CA ARG A 109 13.73 6.78 12.99
C ARG A 109 15.26 6.69 12.96
N ASN A 110 15.90 7.18 11.90
CA ASN A 110 17.34 7.08 11.66
C ASN A 110 17.87 5.63 11.83
N LEU A 111 17.20 4.68 11.17
CA LEU A 111 17.51 3.25 11.22
C LEU A 111 18.31 2.81 9.99
N HIS A 112 19.27 1.92 10.22
CA HIS A 112 20.12 1.30 9.20
C HIS A 112 19.63 -0.13 8.94
N PRO A 113 19.09 -0.43 7.75
CA PRO A 113 18.40 -1.69 7.54
C PRO A 113 19.32 -2.80 7.04
N LEU A 114 19.16 -3.99 7.62
CA LEU A 114 19.41 -5.26 6.95
C LEU A 114 18.18 -5.62 6.11
N LEU A 115 18.36 -5.76 4.79
CA LEU A 115 17.27 -6.03 3.87
C LEU A 115 17.13 -7.53 3.56
N LEU A 116 15.97 -8.09 3.87
CA LEU A 116 15.48 -9.39 3.41
C LEU A 116 14.31 -9.15 2.46
N VAL A 117 14.59 -8.55 1.31
CA VAL A 117 13.60 -8.15 0.29
C VAL A 117 14.00 -8.68 -1.08
N ASN A 118 13.06 -8.68 -2.03
CA ASN A 118 13.36 -9.01 -3.42
C ASN A 118 14.41 -8.02 -3.98
N PRO A 119 15.39 -8.46 -4.79
CA PRO A 119 16.41 -7.56 -5.36
C PRO A 119 15.83 -6.34 -6.10
N SER A 120 14.70 -6.50 -6.81
CA SER A 120 14.02 -5.39 -7.48
C SER A 120 13.53 -4.31 -6.51
N LEU A 121 13.27 -4.63 -5.24
CA LEU A 121 12.89 -3.63 -4.23
C LEU A 121 14.07 -2.87 -3.65
N GLU A 122 15.31 -3.34 -3.80
CA GLU A 122 16.45 -2.71 -3.13
C GLU A 122 16.64 -1.25 -3.56
N GLU A 123 16.30 -0.89 -4.80
CA GLU A 123 16.38 0.49 -5.29
C GLU A 123 15.48 1.46 -4.50
N GLU A 124 14.41 0.98 -3.84
CA GLU A 124 13.58 1.84 -2.98
C GLU A 124 14.33 2.29 -1.71
N PHE A 125 15.39 1.58 -1.34
CA PHE A 125 16.21 1.84 -0.15
C PHE A 125 17.55 2.51 -0.49
N ASP A 126 17.77 2.89 -1.75
CA ASP A 126 19.01 3.55 -2.17
C ASP A 126 19.30 4.83 -1.38
N GLY A 127 20.57 5.02 -1.02
CA GLY A 127 21.02 6.17 -0.23
C GLY A 127 20.79 6.06 1.28
N LEU A 128 20.18 4.99 1.79
CA LEU A 128 20.20 4.69 3.22
C LEU A 128 21.55 4.09 3.64
N ASP A 129 22.04 4.46 4.82
CA ASP A 129 23.17 3.78 5.43
C ASP A 129 22.73 2.36 5.85
N ARG A 130 23.49 1.36 5.41
CA ARG A 130 23.27 -0.07 5.70
C ARG A 130 24.39 -0.67 6.53
N SER A 131 25.38 0.14 6.92
CA SER A 131 26.44 -0.25 7.84
C SER A 131 25.90 -0.38 9.26
N ASN A 132 26.41 -1.36 10.02
CA ASN A 132 26.00 -1.64 11.40
C ASN A 132 24.46 -1.68 11.57
N PRO A 133 23.78 -2.63 10.92
CA PRO A 133 22.32 -2.63 10.87
C PRO A 133 21.71 -2.69 12.26
N ASN A 134 20.72 -1.82 12.49
CA ASN A 134 19.91 -1.74 13.70
C ASN A 134 18.40 -1.91 13.40
N ALA A 135 18.07 -2.32 12.18
CA ALA A 135 16.75 -2.73 11.77
C ALA A 135 16.83 -3.90 10.78
N VAL A 136 15.78 -4.72 10.73
CA VAL A 136 15.59 -5.77 9.74
C VAL A 136 14.31 -5.47 8.98
N VAL A 137 14.41 -5.35 7.66
CA VAL A 137 13.24 -5.19 6.78
C VAL A 137 12.97 -6.50 6.08
N VAL A 138 11.76 -7.04 6.21
CA VAL A 138 11.35 -8.32 5.64
C VAL A 138 10.25 -8.11 4.60
N GLY A 139 10.55 -8.43 3.34
CA GLY A 139 9.60 -8.59 2.24
C GLY A 139 9.54 -10.05 1.77
N LEU A 140 8.91 -10.33 0.63
CA LEU A 140 8.97 -11.66 0.03
C LEU A 140 10.32 -11.84 -0.68
N ALA A 141 11.25 -12.55 -0.03
CA ALA A 141 12.62 -12.78 -0.52
C ALA A 141 13.04 -14.24 -0.36
N PRO A 142 12.52 -15.19 -1.17
CA PRO A 142 12.83 -16.60 -1.05
C PRO A 142 14.34 -16.90 -0.99
N ASP A 143 15.14 -16.18 -1.78
CA ASP A 143 16.59 -16.34 -1.84
C ASP A 143 17.31 -15.92 -0.54
N HIS A 144 16.66 -15.14 0.33
CA HIS A 144 17.20 -14.70 1.62
C HIS A 144 16.65 -15.55 2.79
N PHE A 145 15.74 -16.48 2.54
CA PHE A 145 15.09 -17.28 3.58
C PHE A 145 15.81 -18.59 3.87
N HIS A 146 17.12 -18.49 4.11
CA HIS A 146 17.97 -19.59 4.54
C HIS A 146 18.55 -19.33 5.93
N TYR A 147 18.98 -20.40 6.61
CA TYR A 147 19.34 -20.39 8.03
C TYR A 147 20.38 -19.31 8.38
N ASP A 148 21.44 -19.16 7.57
CA ASP A 148 22.51 -18.19 7.84
C ASP A 148 22.02 -16.74 7.78
N LYS A 149 21.17 -16.39 6.80
CA LYS A 149 20.63 -15.04 6.66
C LYS A 149 19.61 -14.73 7.74
N LEU A 150 18.79 -15.71 8.13
CA LEU A 150 17.88 -15.58 9.27
C LEU A 150 18.65 -15.39 10.58
N ASN A 151 19.79 -16.07 10.77
CA ASN A 151 20.65 -15.87 11.93
C ASN A 151 21.31 -14.48 11.95
N GLU A 152 21.68 -13.94 10.79
CA GLU A 152 22.15 -12.55 10.68
C GLU A 152 21.07 -11.57 11.15
N ALA A 153 19.85 -11.69 10.61
CA ALA A 153 18.70 -10.89 11.02
C ALA A 153 18.38 -11.05 12.51
N PHE A 154 18.35 -12.28 13.01
CA PHE A 154 18.13 -12.59 14.41
C PHE A 154 19.13 -11.88 15.34
N ARG A 155 20.42 -11.87 14.99
CA ARG A 155 21.45 -11.17 15.79
C ARG A 155 21.27 -9.65 15.80
N VAL A 156 20.83 -9.05 14.69
CA VAL A 156 20.45 -7.63 14.67
C VAL A 156 19.31 -7.35 15.66
N LEU A 157 18.29 -8.22 15.69
CA LEU A 157 17.15 -8.07 16.58
C LEU A 157 17.51 -8.29 18.06
N LEU A 158 18.35 -9.27 18.38
CA LEU A 158 18.84 -9.49 19.75
C LEU A 158 19.58 -8.28 20.33
N ASN A 159 20.23 -7.49 19.48
CA ASN A 159 20.91 -6.26 19.87
C ASN A 159 19.97 -5.04 19.99
N GLY A 160 18.65 -5.28 20.09
CA GLY A 160 17.64 -4.23 20.22
C GLY A 160 17.18 -3.63 18.89
N GLY A 161 17.50 -4.29 17.77
CA GLY A 161 17.11 -3.83 16.44
C GLY A 161 15.60 -3.91 16.19
N SER A 162 15.10 -3.04 15.30
CA SER A 162 13.69 -3.02 14.92
C SER A 162 13.36 -4.06 13.86
N LEU A 163 12.26 -4.81 13.99
CA LEU A 163 11.73 -5.67 12.93
C LEU A 163 10.63 -4.94 12.16
N ILE A 164 10.79 -4.80 10.84
CA ILE A 164 9.83 -4.14 9.95
C ILE A 164 9.40 -5.14 8.87
N ALA A 165 8.11 -5.45 8.81
CA ALA A 165 7.57 -6.36 7.81
C ALA A 165 6.79 -5.58 6.75
N LEU A 166 7.14 -5.75 5.47
CA LEU A 166 6.40 -5.12 4.37
C LEU A 166 4.98 -5.69 4.25
N HIS A 167 4.81 -6.99 4.54
CA HIS A 167 3.54 -7.68 4.73
C HIS A 167 3.75 -9.02 5.45
N GLU A 168 2.69 -9.60 6.01
CA GLU A 168 2.72 -10.89 6.71
C GLU A 168 1.81 -11.93 6.07
N ALA A 169 1.75 -11.97 4.73
CA ALA A 169 0.95 -12.98 4.06
C ALA A 169 1.42 -14.39 4.46
N ARG A 170 0.46 -15.26 4.80
CA ARG A 170 0.73 -16.66 5.18
C ARG A 170 1.27 -17.46 3.99
N TYR A 171 0.72 -17.21 2.82
CA TYR A 171 1.07 -17.87 1.56
C TYR A 171 0.78 -16.94 0.37
N PHE A 172 1.30 -17.30 -0.80
CA PHE A 172 0.96 -16.68 -2.08
C PHE A 172 0.81 -17.75 -3.18
N ALA A 173 0.01 -17.46 -4.20
CA ALA A 173 -0.10 -18.33 -5.37
C ALA A 173 1.12 -18.15 -6.28
N GLY A 174 1.79 -19.26 -6.63
CA GLY A 174 2.85 -19.29 -7.62
C GLY A 174 2.55 -20.31 -8.72
N LYS A 175 3.47 -20.47 -9.67
CA LYS A 175 3.29 -21.33 -10.86
C LYS A 175 2.92 -22.78 -10.54
N ASN A 176 3.45 -23.31 -9.43
CA ASN A 176 3.29 -24.72 -9.03
C ASN A 176 2.37 -24.89 -7.81
N GLY A 177 1.50 -23.92 -7.52
CA GLY A 177 0.59 -23.95 -6.38
C GLY A 177 0.93 -22.92 -5.30
N LEU A 178 0.45 -23.17 -4.08
CA LEU A 178 0.66 -22.26 -2.95
C LEU A 178 2.10 -22.35 -2.43
N ASN A 179 2.71 -21.19 -2.22
CA ASN A 179 4.05 -21.04 -1.67
C ASN A 179 3.98 -20.32 -0.32
N ILE A 180 4.94 -20.59 0.55
CA ILE A 180 5.03 -19.96 1.87
C ILE A 180 5.29 -18.46 1.69
N GLY A 181 4.49 -17.62 2.35
CA GLY A 181 4.65 -16.17 2.33
C GLY A 181 5.67 -15.68 3.37
N PRO A 182 6.05 -14.40 3.34
CA PRO A 182 7.04 -13.86 4.26
C PRO A 182 6.56 -13.86 5.72
N GLY A 183 5.26 -13.94 5.97
CA GLY A 183 4.70 -14.00 7.32
C GLY A 183 5.29 -15.15 8.15
N ALA A 184 5.60 -16.30 7.54
CA ALA A 184 6.25 -17.40 8.25
C ALA A 184 7.63 -17.02 8.81
N PHE A 185 8.42 -16.29 8.03
CA PHE A 185 9.77 -15.86 8.40
C PHE A 185 9.75 -14.66 9.34
N VAL A 186 8.77 -13.76 9.20
CA VAL A 186 8.51 -12.71 10.19
C VAL A 186 8.19 -13.33 11.54
N LYS A 187 7.25 -14.28 11.60
CA LYS A 187 6.89 -14.98 12.85
C LYS A 187 8.04 -15.78 13.44
N ALA A 188 8.89 -16.37 12.61
CA ALA A 188 10.11 -17.04 13.08
C ALA A 188 11.05 -16.04 13.80
N LEU A 189 11.30 -14.88 13.19
CA LEU A 189 12.17 -13.84 13.78
C LEU A 189 11.55 -13.23 15.05
N GLU A 190 10.26 -12.93 15.04
CA GLU A 190 9.52 -12.46 16.24
C GLU A 190 9.64 -13.45 17.39
N PHE A 191 9.38 -14.73 17.12
CA PHE A 191 9.44 -15.79 18.12
C PHE A 191 10.86 -15.97 18.66
N SER A 192 11.85 -16.04 17.78
CA SER A 192 13.24 -16.26 18.19
C SER A 192 13.82 -15.08 18.97
N ALA A 193 13.54 -13.85 18.57
CA ALA A 193 14.09 -12.64 19.20
C ALA A 193 13.21 -12.08 20.33
N GLY A 194 11.99 -12.57 20.52
CA GLY A 194 11.05 -12.04 21.50
C GLY A 194 10.59 -10.60 21.19
N VAL A 195 10.53 -10.25 19.90
CA VAL A 195 10.13 -8.92 19.41
C VAL A 195 8.83 -8.99 18.62
N GLN A 196 8.21 -7.84 18.35
CA GLN A 196 7.05 -7.73 17.46
C GLN A 196 7.41 -6.89 16.25
N ALA A 197 6.99 -7.33 15.06
CA ALA A 197 7.22 -6.61 13.83
C ALA A 197 6.30 -5.38 13.71
N THR A 198 6.86 -4.29 13.18
CA THR A 198 6.04 -3.21 12.63
C THR A 198 5.62 -3.59 11.21
N VAL A 199 4.34 -3.92 11.02
CA VAL A 199 3.79 -4.34 9.72
C VAL A 199 3.31 -3.11 8.93
N ILE A 200 3.81 -2.95 7.71
CA ILE A 200 3.54 -1.77 6.86
C ILE A 200 2.32 -1.98 5.94
N GLY A 201 2.05 -3.22 5.50
CA GLY A 201 1.09 -3.53 4.44
C GLY A 201 -0.29 -4.07 4.84
N GLN A 202 -0.62 -4.21 6.12
CA GLN A 202 -1.96 -4.70 6.51
C GLN A 202 -3.00 -3.59 6.63
N HIS A 203 -4.26 -3.90 6.31
CA HIS A 203 -5.42 -2.99 6.37
C HIS A 203 -5.80 -2.50 7.79
N GLU A 204 -4.97 -2.74 8.80
CA GLU A 204 -5.19 -2.26 10.15
C GLU A 204 -4.99 -0.73 10.25
N ASP A 205 -5.59 -0.13 11.28
CA ASP A 205 -5.58 1.32 11.54
C ASP A 205 -4.16 1.94 11.52
N SER A 206 -3.14 1.15 11.87
CA SER A 206 -1.71 1.50 11.78
C SER A 206 -1.28 1.91 10.36
N CYS A 207 -1.70 1.16 9.34
CA CYS A 207 -1.35 1.44 7.95
C CYS A 207 -2.08 2.69 7.45
N PHE A 208 -3.36 2.83 7.79
CA PHE A 208 -4.11 4.05 7.48
C PHE A 208 -3.51 5.28 8.16
N LYS A 209 -3.08 5.17 9.42
CA LYS A 209 -2.42 6.26 10.15
C LYS A 209 -1.09 6.64 9.49
N THR A 210 -0.27 5.65 9.15
CA THR A 210 1.02 5.88 8.46
C THR A 210 0.81 6.51 7.07
N ARG A 211 -0.14 5.99 6.28
CA ARG A 211 -0.52 6.55 4.97
C ARG A 211 -1.09 7.96 5.11
N SER A 212 -1.88 8.22 6.15
CA SER A 212 -2.46 9.55 6.42
C SER A 212 -1.39 10.56 6.85
N VAL A 213 -0.39 10.15 7.64
CA VAL A 213 0.76 11.00 8.01
C VAL A 213 1.58 11.35 6.77
N LEU A 214 1.95 10.36 5.95
CA LEU A 214 2.66 10.59 4.69
C LEU A 214 1.87 11.47 3.72
N PHE A 215 0.54 11.33 3.70
CA PHE A 215 -0.35 12.16 2.89
C PHE A 215 -0.47 13.59 3.42
N ALA A 216 -0.52 13.78 4.75
CA ALA A 216 -0.57 15.08 5.40
C ALA A 216 0.75 15.86 5.28
N GLU A 217 1.90 15.18 5.20
CA GLU A 217 3.20 15.81 4.93
C GLU A 217 3.37 16.21 3.45
N ASN A 218 2.65 15.57 2.52
CA ASN A 218 2.73 15.83 1.07
C ASN A 218 1.39 16.13 0.37
N PRO A 219 0.59 17.12 0.80
CA PRO A 219 -0.64 17.47 0.10
C PRO A 219 -0.36 18.29 -1.17
N HIS A 220 0.62 19.22 -1.16
CA HIS A 220 0.88 20.16 -2.27
C HIS A 220 2.32 20.71 -2.36
N ARG A 221 3.39 19.90 -2.27
CA ARG A 221 4.74 20.44 -2.59
C ARG A 221 4.92 20.59 -4.10
N HIS A 222 4.50 21.74 -4.64
CA HIS A 222 5.02 22.24 -5.91
C HIS A 222 6.50 22.60 -5.68
N PHE A 223 7.42 21.83 -6.25
CA PHE A 223 8.81 22.26 -6.40
C PHE A 223 8.83 23.45 -7.37
N THR A 224 8.71 24.66 -6.85
CA THR A 224 9.23 25.83 -7.55
C THR A 224 10.72 25.86 -7.28
N GLY A 225 11.49 25.26 -8.19
CA GLY A 225 12.93 25.41 -8.20
C GLY A 225 13.27 26.89 -8.38
N LYS A 226 13.80 27.52 -7.34
CA LYS A 226 14.52 28.79 -7.48
C LYS A 226 15.88 28.49 -8.11
N ARG A 227 16.17 29.20 -9.20
CA ARG A 227 17.54 29.52 -9.61
C ARG A 227 18.18 30.44 -8.58
#